data_AF-A0AAJ5WN70-F1
#
_entry.id   AF-A0AAJ5WN70-F1
#
_cell.length_a   1.000
_cell.length_b   1.000
_cell.length_c   1.000
_cell.angle_alpha   90.00
_cell.angle_beta   90.00
_cell.angle_gamma   90.00
#
_symmetry.space_group_name_H-M   'P 1'
#
loop_
_entity.id
_entity.type
_entity.pdbx_description
1 polymer ?
#
loop_
_entity_poly.entity_id
_entity_poly.type
_entity_poly.pdbx_seq_one_letter_code
_entity_poly.pdbx_strand_id
1 'polypeptide(L)'
;MRYLTILLLFSIFSVQLLAQTAPSRSLLPTVQHHQQLYSMSCIPSSVEMVLKFNNKANENFYDFQHGWKNKNTGTFGDFDGKTINGITFTQQFNLNRSADFPIDSLFSTIDAELAADRKVIVSLVSGPGLWHIYVIDSRTAEGDYLCYSRGYGSPEVLEVRNTKRIIREMGGTDILTYRVN
;
A
#
# COMPACT_ATOMS: atom_id res chain seq x y z
N MET A 1 -53.69 30.38 44.57
CA MET A 1 -53.79 29.45 43.42
C MET A 1 -53.42 30.24 42.17
N ARG A 2 -52.40 29.97 41.36
CA ARG A 2 -51.59 28.78 41.05
C ARG A 2 -50.20 29.27 40.62
N TYR A 3 -49.13 28.57 40.99
CA TYR A 3 -47.80 28.74 40.41
C TYR A 3 -47.74 27.95 39.09
N LEU A 4 -47.32 28.59 38.00
CA LEU A 4 -47.09 27.95 36.71
C LEU A 4 -45.57 27.72 36.56
N THR A 5 -45.14 26.48 36.75
CA THR A 5 -43.74 26.08 36.52
C THR A 5 -43.55 25.76 35.04
N ILE A 6 -42.74 26.54 34.34
CA ILE A 6 -42.32 26.26 32.95
C ILE A 6 -41.07 25.41 33.01
N LEU A 7 -41.18 24.14 32.59
CA LEU A 7 -40.05 23.23 32.38
C LEU A 7 -39.52 23.42 30.95
N LEU A 8 -38.32 24.02 30.83
CA LEU A 8 -37.57 24.05 29.57
C LEU A 8 -36.71 22.79 29.48
N LEU A 9 -37.08 21.88 28.58
CA LEU A 9 -36.27 20.72 28.20
C LEU A 9 -35.20 21.18 27.20
N PHE A 10 -33.93 21.18 27.62
CA PHE A 10 -32.78 21.33 26.73
C PHE A 10 -32.45 19.96 26.10
N SER A 11 -32.81 19.78 24.84
CA SER A 11 -32.35 18.66 24.02
C SER A 11 -30.91 18.93 23.55
N ILE A 12 -29.96 18.17 24.07
CA ILE A 12 -28.55 18.23 23.66
C ILE A 12 -28.42 17.48 22.33
N PHE A 13 -28.32 18.21 21.22
CA PHE A 13 -27.87 17.64 19.95
C PHE A 13 -26.35 17.48 19.99
N SER A 14 -25.89 16.26 20.27
CA SER A 14 -24.48 15.89 20.09
C SER A 14 -24.20 15.76 18.59
N VAL A 15 -23.70 16.82 17.96
CA VAL A 15 -23.12 16.73 16.62
C VAL A 15 -21.81 15.95 16.77
N GLN A 16 -21.82 14.67 16.42
CA GLN A 16 -20.59 13.91 16.22
C GLN A 16 -19.91 14.49 14.98
N LEU A 17 -18.96 15.40 15.20
CA LEU A 17 -18.06 15.87 14.15
C LEU A 17 -17.28 14.65 13.68
N LEU A 18 -17.63 14.10 12.52
CA LEU A 18 -16.77 13.14 11.83
C LEU A 18 -15.45 13.87 11.58
N ALA A 19 -14.42 13.53 12.34
CA ALA A 19 -13.08 14.04 12.10
C ALA A 19 -12.69 13.63 10.68
N GLN A 20 -12.76 14.58 9.75
CA GLN A 20 -12.27 14.39 8.39
C GLN A 20 -10.75 14.38 8.50
N THR A 21 -10.18 13.18 8.61
CA THR A 21 -8.73 12.97 8.58
C THR A 21 -8.18 13.67 7.35
N ALA A 22 -7.09 14.43 7.52
CA ALA A 22 -6.40 15.07 6.40
C ALA A 22 -6.19 14.06 5.26
N PRO A 23 -6.31 14.48 3.98
CA PRO A 23 -6.14 13.57 2.86
C PRO A 23 -4.77 12.88 2.96
N SER A 24 -4.76 11.54 2.84
CA SER A 24 -3.53 10.74 2.85
C SER A 24 -2.55 11.30 1.82
N ARG A 25 -1.28 11.36 2.18
CA ARG A 25 -0.23 11.86 1.28
C ARG A 25 -0.08 10.89 0.12
N SER A 26 -0.32 11.35 -1.11
CA SER A 26 -0.23 10.48 -2.29
C SER A 26 1.22 10.09 -2.60
N LEU A 27 1.39 8.84 -3.03
CA LEU A 27 2.62 8.28 -3.56
C LEU A 27 2.95 8.77 -4.98
N LEU A 28 1.95 9.27 -5.72
CA LEU A 28 2.08 9.59 -7.15
C LEU A 28 3.29 10.51 -7.47
N PRO A 29 3.58 11.58 -6.71
CA PRO A 29 4.76 12.41 -6.97
C PRO A 29 6.07 11.61 -6.88
N THR A 30 6.19 10.71 -5.89
CA THR A 30 7.35 9.82 -5.79
C THR A 30 7.46 8.89 -7.00
N VAL A 31 6.34 8.32 -7.46
CA VAL A 31 6.34 7.41 -8.61
C VAL A 31 6.71 8.13 -9.92
N GLN A 32 6.29 9.37 -10.09
CA GLN A 32 6.61 10.19 -11.27
C GLN A 32 8.12 10.44 -11.42
N HIS A 33 8.86 10.47 -10.31
CA HIS A 33 10.31 10.66 -10.28
C HIS A 33 11.10 9.37 -10.03
N HIS A 34 10.44 8.21 -10.02
CA HIS A 34 11.06 6.90 -9.78
C HIS A 34 11.12 6.05 -11.06
N GLN A 35 12.04 5.09 -11.11
CA GLN A 35 12.20 4.16 -12.23
C GLN A 35 12.46 2.73 -11.76
N GLN A 36 12.01 1.75 -12.56
CA GLN A 36 12.51 0.39 -12.47
C GLN A 36 13.67 0.22 -13.46
N LEU A 37 14.89 0.04 -12.95
CA LEU A 37 16.12 0.02 -13.72
C LEU A 37 16.42 -1.33 -14.40
N TYR A 38 15.87 -2.43 -13.88
CA TYR A 38 16.11 -3.77 -14.40
C TYR A 38 14.81 -4.56 -14.52
N SER A 39 14.69 -5.47 -15.49
CA SER A 39 13.43 -6.18 -15.77
C SER A 39 12.93 -7.02 -14.60
N MET A 40 13.82 -7.61 -13.80
CA MET A 40 13.45 -8.42 -12.62
C MET A 40 13.61 -7.68 -11.28
N SER A 41 13.66 -6.35 -11.29
CA SER A 41 13.87 -5.53 -10.08
C SER A 41 12.60 -4.89 -9.53
N CYS A 42 11.41 -5.39 -9.88
CA CYS A 42 10.13 -4.84 -9.41
C CYS A 42 9.98 -4.86 -7.87
N ILE A 43 10.50 -5.89 -7.18
CA ILE A 43 10.53 -5.96 -5.71
C ILE A 43 11.40 -4.87 -5.11
N PRO A 44 12.73 -4.81 -5.36
CA PRO A 44 13.58 -3.75 -4.79
C PRO A 44 13.16 -2.35 -5.26
N SER A 45 12.65 -2.19 -6.48
CA SER A 45 12.10 -0.92 -6.96
C SER A 45 10.95 -0.43 -6.08
N SER A 46 10.04 -1.31 -5.70
CA SER A 46 8.89 -0.94 -4.85
C SER A 46 9.32 -0.62 -3.41
N VAL A 47 10.34 -1.31 -2.89
CA VAL A 47 10.95 -0.99 -1.60
C VAL A 47 11.60 0.40 -1.62
N GLU A 48 12.40 0.70 -2.65
CA GLU A 48 13.02 2.01 -2.82
C GLU A 48 11.99 3.12 -2.97
N MET A 49 10.89 2.87 -3.69
CA MET A 49 9.78 3.81 -3.82
C MET A 49 9.16 4.14 -2.44
N VAL A 50 8.98 3.15 -1.57
CA VAL A 50 8.52 3.38 -0.19
C VAL A 50 9.55 4.15 0.64
N LEU A 51 10.85 3.87 0.49
CA LEU A 51 11.90 4.63 1.19
C LEU A 51 11.91 6.11 0.76
N LYS A 52 11.81 6.38 -0.55
CA LYS A 52 11.73 7.73 -1.12
C LYS A 52 10.47 8.45 -0.67
N PHE A 53 9.32 7.77 -0.71
CA PHE A 53 8.07 8.32 -0.20
C PHE A 53 8.26 8.80 1.23
N ASN A 54 8.87 8.02 2.12
CA ASN A 54 9.07 8.40 3.51
C ASN A 54 10.25 9.35 3.76
N ASN A 55 10.86 9.93 2.72
CA ASN A 55 12.07 10.75 2.82
C ASN A 55 13.24 10.06 3.54
N LYS A 56 13.28 8.72 3.49
CA LYS A 56 14.38 7.91 4.06
C LYS A 56 15.39 7.50 2.98
N ALA A 57 15.19 7.92 1.74
CA ALA A 57 16.13 7.81 0.65
C ALA A 57 15.96 9.01 -0.29
N ASN A 58 17.03 9.43 -0.97
CA ASN A 58 16.96 10.49 -1.96
C ASN A 58 16.38 9.97 -3.30
N GLU A 59 16.01 10.88 -4.20
CA GLU A 59 15.38 10.55 -5.50
C GLU A 59 16.24 9.63 -6.38
N ASN A 60 17.58 9.73 -6.27
CA ASN A 60 18.55 8.95 -7.03
C ASN A 60 18.95 7.63 -6.35
N PHE A 61 18.31 7.27 -5.25
CA PHE A 61 18.61 6.02 -4.55
C PHE A 61 18.08 4.82 -5.34
N TYR A 62 18.98 3.98 -5.83
CA TYR A 62 18.70 2.80 -6.65
C TYR A 62 19.59 1.59 -6.27
N ASP A 63 20.17 1.63 -5.07
CA ASP A 63 21.20 0.70 -4.64
C ASP A 63 20.69 -0.75 -4.57
N PHE A 64 19.43 -0.96 -4.16
CA PHE A 64 18.85 -2.30 -4.11
C PHE A 64 18.59 -2.81 -5.53
N GLN A 65 18.11 -1.97 -6.43
CA GLN A 65 17.97 -2.35 -7.83
C GLN A 65 19.33 -2.69 -8.45
N HIS A 66 20.39 -1.91 -8.18
CA HIS A 66 21.75 -2.18 -8.66
C HIS A 66 22.37 -3.45 -8.08
N GLY A 67 22.11 -3.74 -6.81
CA GLY A 67 22.54 -4.99 -6.17
C GLY A 67 21.76 -6.21 -6.68
N TRP A 68 20.48 -6.03 -7.00
CA TRP A 68 19.59 -7.10 -7.44
C TRP A 68 19.70 -7.43 -8.93
N LYS A 69 19.83 -6.40 -9.77
CA LYS A 69 19.84 -6.50 -11.24
C LYS A 69 18.65 -7.32 -11.76
N ASN A 70 18.93 -8.39 -12.51
CA ASN A 70 17.94 -9.28 -13.11
C ASN A 70 17.77 -10.60 -12.33
N LYS A 71 18.03 -10.64 -11.02
CA LYS A 71 17.75 -11.83 -10.18
C LYS A 71 16.26 -12.18 -10.25
N ASN A 72 15.94 -13.38 -10.75
CA ASN A 72 14.57 -13.87 -10.97
C ASN A 72 14.04 -14.80 -9.85
N THR A 73 14.85 -15.07 -8.82
CA THR A 73 14.50 -15.97 -7.71
C THR A 73 14.10 -15.24 -6.43
N GLY A 74 14.00 -13.92 -6.44
CA GLY A 74 13.72 -13.17 -5.22
C GLY A 74 12.24 -13.06 -4.88
N THR A 75 11.99 -12.81 -3.60
CA THR A 75 10.65 -12.78 -3.00
C THR A 75 10.57 -11.62 -1.99
N PHE A 76 9.39 -11.36 -1.43
CA PHE A 76 9.27 -10.43 -0.29
C PHE A 76 10.05 -10.88 0.94
N GLY A 77 10.36 -12.18 1.07
CA GLY A 77 11.23 -12.70 2.12
C GLY A 77 12.66 -12.15 2.06
N ASP A 78 13.14 -11.65 0.91
CA ASP A 78 14.43 -10.96 0.84
C ASP A 78 14.44 -9.62 1.60
N PHE A 79 13.28 -9.07 1.98
CA PHE A 79 13.12 -7.82 2.73
C PHE A 79 12.43 -7.99 4.10
N ASP A 80 11.90 -9.18 4.39
CA ASP A 80 11.19 -9.44 5.65
C ASP A 80 12.10 -9.25 6.88
N GLY A 81 11.60 -8.54 7.89
CA GLY A 81 12.31 -8.21 9.13
C GLY A 81 13.47 -7.21 8.97
N LYS A 82 13.81 -6.78 7.75
CA LYS A 82 14.95 -5.88 7.53
C LYS A 82 14.59 -4.45 7.87
N THR A 83 15.49 -3.78 8.58
CA THR A 83 15.44 -2.33 8.81
C THR A 83 16.39 -1.63 7.86
N ILE A 84 15.85 -0.75 7.01
CA ILE A 84 16.57 -0.02 5.97
C ILE A 84 16.28 1.46 6.15
N ASN A 85 17.31 2.26 6.39
CA ASN A 85 17.19 3.71 6.61
C ASN A 85 16.10 4.10 7.64
N GLY A 86 15.99 3.32 8.72
CA GLY A 86 14.99 3.54 9.77
C GLY A 86 13.57 3.08 9.39
N ILE A 87 13.40 2.26 8.35
CA ILE A 87 12.12 1.62 8.02
C ILE A 87 12.27 0.11 8.14
N THR A 88 11.45 -0.51 8.98
CA THR A 88 11.40 -1.97 9.11
C THR A 88 10.29 -2.51 8.22
N PHE A 89 10.63 -3.44 7.32
CA PHE A 89 9.67 -4.12 6.46
C PHE A 89 9.24 -5.46 7.07
N THR A 90 7.99 -5.85 6.81
CA THR A 90 7.43 -7.12 7.28
C THR A 90 6.56 -7.74 6.19
N GLN A 91 6.91 -8.96 5.79
CA GLN A 91 6.10 -9.76 4.90
C GLN A 91 4.88 -10.28 5.66
N GLN A 92 3.71 -10.10 5.07
CA GLN A 92 2.46 -10.61 5.59
C GLN A 92 1.85 -11.58 4.59
N PHE A 93 1.09 -12.55 5.08
CA PHE A 93 0.39 -13.54 4.27
C PHE A 93 1.29 -14.35 3.33
N ASN A 94 2.47 -14.76 3.80
CA ASN A 94 3.33 -15.74 3.11
C ASN A 94 2.67 -17.14 3.13
N LEU A 95 1.58 -17.27 2.37
CA LEU A 95 0.70 -18.43 2.30
C LEU A 95 0.49 -18.80 0.83
N ASN A 96 0.23 -20.08 0.58
CA ASN A 96 -0.15 -20.52 -0.76
C ASN A 96 -1.51 -19.93 -1.15
N ARG A 97 -1.62 -19.51 -2.42
CA ARG A 97 -2.89 -19.06 -2.99
C ARG A 97 -3.88 -20.22 -3.06
N SER A 98 -5.11 -19.99 -2.65
CA SER A 98 -6.17 -21.00 -2.64
C SER A 98 -7.55 -20.37 -2.43
N ALA A 99 -8.60 -21.18 -2.53
CA ALA A 99 -9.96 -20.76 -2.17
C ALA A 99 -10.10 -20.44 -0.67
N ASP A 100 -9.25 -21.02 0.18
CA ASP A 100 -9.24 -20.83 1.63
C ASP A 100 -8.32 -19.69 2.09
N PHE A 101 -7.71 -18.95 1.15
CA PHE A 101 -6.84 -17.83 1.48
C PHE A 101 -7.64 -16.77 2.28
N PRO A 102 -7.09 -16.22 3.38
CA PRO A 102 -7.81 -15.29 4.25
C PRO A 102 -7.88 -13.88 3.65
N ILE A 103 -8.60 -13.73 2.54
CA ILE A 103 -8.70 -12.50 1.74
C ILE A 103 -9.26 -11.33 2.56
N ASP A 104 -10.27 -11.58 3.40
CA ASP A 104 -10.86 -10.51 4.22
C ASP A 104 -9.87 -9.98 5.26
N SER A 105 -9.05 -10.85 5.85
CA SER A 105 -7.96 -10.45 6.74
C SER A 105 -6.89 -9.66 5.97
N LEU A 106 -6.51 -10.10 4.76
CA LEU A 106 -5.58 -9.37 3.90
C LEU A 106 -6.08 -7.95 3.61
N PHE A 107 -7.35 -7.80 3.22
CA PHE A 107 -7.92 -6.49 2.98
C PHE A 107 -8.01 -5.64 4.24
N SER A 108 -8.39 -6.23 5.37
CA SER A 108 -8.41 -5.52 6.66
C SER A 108 -7.02 -5.05 7.09
N THR A 109 -5.96 -5.83 6.81
CA THR A 109 -4.57 -5.43 7.06
C THR A 109 -4.17 -4.25 6.16
N ILE A 110 -4.45 -4.31 4.85
CA ILE A 110 -4.16 -3.20 3.94
C ILE A 110 -4.90 -1.93 4.39
N ASP A 111 -6.16 -2.07 4.76
CA ASP A 111 -7.02 -0.99 5.23
C ASP A 111 -6.46 -0.31 6.49
N ALA A 112 -5.94 -1.09 7.44
CA ALA A 112 -5.32 -0.57 8.66
C ALA A 112 -4.00 0.17 8.38
N GLU A 113 -3.21 -0.29 7.39
CA GLU A 113 -2.00 0.41 6.96
C GLU A 113 -2.33 1.75 6.31
N LEU A 114 -3.29 1.77 5.38
CA LEU A 114 -3.74 2.99 4.70
C LEU A 114 -4.37 4.00 5.68
N ALA A 115 -5.16 3.53 6.65
CA ALA A 115 -5.75 4.39 7.69
C ALA A 115 -4.69 5.08 8.56
N ALA A 116 -3.49 4.52 8.63
CA ALA A 116 -2.37 5.10 9.36
C ALA A 116 -1.35 5.79 8.43
N ASP A 117 -1.81 6.22 7.24
CA ASP A 117 -1.05 6.92 6.19
C ASP A 117 0.22 6.16 5.71
N ARG A 118 0.21 4.83 5.83
CA ARG A 118 1.27 3.96 5.31
C ARG A 118 0.82 3.30 4.02
N LYS A 119 1.79 3.00 3.17
CA LYS A 119 1.59 2.36 1.87
C LYS A 119 1.85 0.86 1.99
N VAL A 120 1.34 0.07 1.06
CA VAL A 120 1.54 -1.39 1.08
C VAL A 120 2.12 -1.84 -0.24
N ILE A 121 3.20 -2.62 -0.20
CA ILE A 121 3.76 -3.22 -1.42
C ILE A 121 3.02 -4.54 -1.65
N VAL A 122 2.55 -4.78 -2.87
CA VAL A 122 1.70 -5.93 -3.22
C VAL A 122 2.14 -6.54 -4.55
N SER A 123 2.14 -7.88 -4.61
CA SER A 123 2.35 -8.62 -5.85
C SER A 123 1.01 -8.83 -6.56
N LEU A 124 0.91 -8.39 -7.82
CA LEU A 124 -0.30 -8.53 -8.64
C LEU A 124 0.02 -9.28 -9.94
N VAL A 125 -0.94 -10.03 -10.47
CA VAL A 125 -0.82 -10.62 -11.80
C VAL A 125 -0.88 -9.50 -12.84
N SER A 126 0.05 -9.52 -13.80
CA SER A 126 0.20 -8.49 -14.85
C SER A 126 0.03 -9.04 -16.27
N GLY A 127 -0.27 -10.33 -16.40
CA GLY A 127 -0.49 -11.04 -17.64
C GLY A 127 -0.44 -12.56 -17.42
N PRO A 128 -0.66 -13.39 -18.46
CA PRO A 128 -0.59 -14.85 -18.33
C PRO A 128 0.76 -15.30 -17.78
N GLY A 129 0.77 -15.85 -16.55
CA GLY A 129 1.99 -16.32 -15.88
C GLY A 129 2.95 -15.21 -15.42
N LEU A 130 2.56 -13.94 -15.51
CA LEU A 130 3.41 -12.80 -15.17
C LEU A 130 2.91 -12.09 -13.92
N TRP A 131 3.87 -11.66 -13.10
CA TRP A 131 3.65 -10.94 -11.86
C TRP A 131 4.39 -9.62 -11.91
N HIS A 132 3.79 -8.59 -11.34
CA HIS A 132 4.43 -7.29 -11.15
C HIS A 132 4.12 -6.75 -9.78
N ILE A 133 5.06 -6.00 -9.22
CA ILE A 133 4.92 -5.44 -7.89
C ILE A 133 4.39 -4.02 -8.00
N TYR A 134 3.38 -3.72 -7.20
CA TYR A 134 2.78 -2.40 -7.08
C TYR A 134 2.86 -1.91 -5.64
N VAL A 135 2.66 -0.61 -5.46
CA VAL A 135 2.48 -0.01 -4.14
C VAL A 135 1.06 0.55 -4.08
N ILE A 136 0.28 0.05 -3.12
CA ILE A 136 -1.06 0.54 -2.80
C ILE A 136 -0.93 1.93 -2.18
N ASP A 137 -1.54 2.92 -2.83
CA ASP A 137 -1.51 4.32 -2.43
C ASP A 137 -2.66 4.68 -1.48
N SER A 138 -3.88 4.36 -1.89
CA SER A 138 -5.11 4.82 -1.21
C SER A 138 -6.32 3.96 -1.58
N ARG A 139 -7.44 4.19 -0.88
CA ARG A 139 -8.74 3.67 -1.28
C ARG A 139 -9.35 4.53 -2.39
N THR A 140 -10.01 3.89 -3.35
CA THR A 140 -10.85 4.60 -4.33
C THR A 140 -12.21 4.98 -3.72
N ALA A 141 -12.96 5.86 -4.38
CA ALA A 141 -14.30 6.23 -3.94
C ALA A 141 -15.28 5.04 -3.94
N GLU A 142 -15.03 4.05 -4.79
CA GLU A 142 -15.80 2.81 -4.91
C GLU A 142 -15.38 1.74 -3.87
N GLY A 143 -14.40 2.04 -3.02
CA GLY A 143 -13.92 1.15 -1.96
C GLY A 143 -12.92 0.08 -2.41
N ASP A 144 -12.36 0.18 -3.63
CA ASP A 144 -11.20 -0.59 -4.08
C ASP A 144 -9.89 0.12 -3.69
N TYR A 145 -8.75 -0.36 -4.17
CA TYR A 145 -7.43 0.22 -3.95
C TYR A 145 -6.82 0.77 -5.24
N LEU A 146 -6.28 1.99 -5.13
CA LEU A 146 -5.45 2.62 -6.13
C LEU A 146 -4.00 2.21 -5.91
N CYS A 147 -3.37 1.66 -6.93
CA CYS A 147 -1.99 1.17 -6.89
C CYS A 147 -1.15 1.83 -7.97
N TYR A 148 0.10 2.12 -7.63
CA TYR A 148 1.10 2.66 -8.55
C TYR A 148 2.31 1.75 -8.70
N SER A 149 2.92 1.76 -9.88
CA SER A 149 4.21 1.10 -10.12
C SER A 149 4.95 1.74 -11.31
N ARG A 150 6.17 1.24 -11.56
CA ARG A 150 6.98 1.53 -12.75
C ARG A 150 7.32 0.21 -13.43
N GLY A 151 7.15 0.15 -14.75
CA GLY A 151 7.63 -0.95 -15.57
C GLY A 151 9.05 -0.70 -16.06
N TYR A 152 9.85 -1.75 -16.23
CA TYR A 152 11.16 -1.64 -16.86
C TYR A 152 11.05 -1.08 -18.29
N GLY A 153 11.91 -0.12 -18.61
CA GLY A 153 11.95 0.51 -19.94
C GLY A 153 10.73 1.38 -20.27
N SER A 154 9.81 1.61 -19.32
CA SER A 154 8.63 2.46 -19.53
C SER A 154 8.76 3.81 -18.83
N PRO A 155 8.51 4.93 -19.52
CA PRO A 155 8.41 6.24 -18.91
C PRO A 155 7.07 6.45 -18.18
N GLU A 156 6.08 5.58 -18.40
CA GLU A 156 4.74 5.71 -17.85
C GLU A 156 4.63 5.22 -16.42
N VAL A 157 3.72 5.86 -15.67
CA VAL A 157 3.26 5.36 -14.38
C VAL A 157 2.23 4.27 -14.64
N LEU A 158 2.46 3.08 -14.09
CA LEU A 158 1.47 2.02 -14.11
C LEU A 158 0.46 2.28 -12.99
N GLU A 159 -0.83 2.31 -13.34
CA GLU A 159 -1.92 2.54 -12.40
C GLU A 159 -2.92 1.36 -12.44
N VAL A 160 -3.34 0.89 -11.27
CA VAL A 160 -4.38 -0.14 -11.13
C VAL A 160 -5.42 0.34 -10.13
N ARG A 161 -6.71 0.20 -10.47
CA ARG A 161 -7.86 0.62 -9.63
C ARG A 161 -8.81 -0.51 -9.25
N ASN A 162 -8.64 -1.71 -9.82
CA ASN A 162 -9.46 -2.90 -9.59
C ASN A 162 -8.69 -3.97 -8.79
N THR A 163 -7.90 -3.53 -7.82
CA THR A 163 -6.92 -4.33 -7.08
C THR A 163 -7.57 -5.46 -6.28
N LYS A 164 -8.70 -5.20 -5.61
CA LYS A 164 -9.42 -6.23 -4.84
C LYS A 164 -9.93 -7.34 -5.75
N ARG A 165 -10.43 -7.00 -6.94
CA ARG A 165 -10.85 -8.00 -7.94
C ARG A 165 -9.66 -8.89 -8.33
N ILE A 166 -8.52 -8.28 -8.67
CA ILE A 166 -7.30 -9.01 -9.07
C ILE A 166 -6.85 -9.97 -7.96
N ILE A 167 -6.79 -9.50 -6.71
CA ILE A 167 -6.38 -10.32 -5.55
C ILE A 167 -7.34 -11.50 -5.33
N ARG A 168 -8.66 -11.30 -5.52
CA ARG A 168 -9.64 -12.39 -5.44
C ARG A 168 -9.45 -13.41 -6.55
N GLU A 169 -9.30 -12.97 -7.78
CA GLU A 169 -9.17 -13.84 -8.96
C GLU A 169 -7.90 -14.70 -8.91
N MET A 170 -6.82 -14.21 -8.30
CA MET A 170 -5.62 -15.03 -8.09
C MET A 170 -5.69 -15.98 -6.88
N GLY A 171 -6.73 -15.88 -6.04
CA GLY A 171 -6.82 -16.67 -4.79
C GLY A 171 -5.88 -16.20 -3.69
N GLY A 172 -5.60 -14.89 -3.61
CA GLY A 172 -4.77 -14.28 -2.57
C GLY A 172 -3.37 -13.86 -3.02
N THR A 173 -2.70 -13.05 -2.19
CA THR A 173 -1.33 -12.58 -2.44
C THR A 173 -0.63 -12.23 -1.14
N ASP A 174 0.69 -12.29 -1.14
CA ASP A 174 1.49 -11.75 -0.05
C ASP A 174 1.68 -10.24 -0.24
N ILE A 175 2.01 -9.56 0.85
CA ILE A 175 2.28 -8.12 0.86
C ILE A 175 3.50 -7.81 1.72
N LEU A 176 4.12 -6.67 1.46
CA LEU A 176 5.11 -6.07 2.36
C LEU A 176 4.50 -4.83 3.02
N THR A 177 4.44 -4.86 4.34
CA THR A 177 4.07 -3.71 5.18
C THR A 177 5.33 -3.12 5.81
N TYR A 178 5.23 -1.93 6.40
CA TYR A 178 6.40 -1.31 7.03
C TYR A 178 6.08 -0.45 8.24
N ARG A 179 7.09 -0.20 9.06
CA ARG A 179 7.06 0.75 10.17
C ARG A 179 8.21 1.74 10.03
N VAL A 180 7.91 3.02 10.28
CA VAL A 180 8.94 4.07 10.34
C VAL A 180 9.38 4.19 11.79
N ASN A 181 10.68 4.03 12.00
CA ASN A 181 11.36 4.21 13.29
C ASN A 181 12.02 5.60 13.36
#